data_AF-A0A0J7JU12-F1
#
_entry.id   AF-A0A0J7JU12-F1
#
_cell.length_a   1.000
_cell.length_b   1.000
_cell.length_c   1.000
_cell.angle_alpha   90.00
_cell.angle_beta   90.00
_cell.angle_gamma   90.00
#
_symmetry.space_group_name_H-M   'P 1'
#
loop_
_entity.id
_entity.type
_entity.pdbx_description
1 polymer ?
#
loop_
_entity_poly.entity_id
_entity_poly.type
_entity_poly.pdbx_seq_one_letter_code
_entity_poly.pdbx_strand_id
1 'polypeptide(L)' 'MKYGRNKEEIARKELAMKLNKKIKSCGLFIDIKNPFLGASPDGLIEENGLMEIKCLLWAEHLTAEEAVDIVFFE' A
#
# COMPACT_ATOMS: atom_id res chain seq x y z
N MET A 1 10.89 10.45 -2.52
CA MET A 1 10.53 9.22 -3.28
C MET A 1 11.40 7.99 -2.98
N LYS A 2 12.73 8.09 -2.86
CA LYS A 2 13.60 6.92 -2.58
C LYS A 2 13.20 6.17 -1.30
N TYR A 3 12.87 6.89 -0.23
CA TYR A 3 12.44 6.32 1.04
C TYR A 3 11.24 5.38 0.89
N GLY A 4 10.16 5.85 0.25
CA GLY A 4 8.94 5.07 0.09
C GLY A 4 9.19 3.75 -0.66
N ARG A 5 9.86 3.79 -1.81
CA ARG A 5 10.22 2.59 -2.59
C ARG A 5 11.03 1.58 -1.78
N ASN A 6 11.94 2.03 -0.92
CA ASN A 6 12.76 1.15 -0.10
C ASN A 6 11.98 0.52 1.07
N LYS A 7 10.93 1.18 1.56
CA LYS A 7 10.16 0.76 2.74
C LYS A 7 8.88 0.00 2.38
N GLU A 8 8.38 0.15 1.16
CA GLU A 8 7.14 -0.46 0.68
C GLU A 8 7.13 -2.00 0.85
N GLU A 9 8.21 -2.68 0.47
CA GLU A 9 8.29 -4.14 0.61
C GLU A 9 8.28 -4.58 2.09
N ILE A 10 8.93 -3.82 2.96
CA ILE A 10 8.96 -4.07 4.40
C ILE A 10 7.55 -3.91 4.98
N ALA A 11 6.89 -2.79 4.67
CA ALA A 11 5.52 -2.52 5.10
C ALA A 11 4.54 -3.60 4.64
N ARG A 12 4.66 -4.10 3.41
CA ARG A 12 3.82 -5.19 2.89
C ARG A 12 4.02 -6.49 3.66
N LYS A 13 5.27 -6.85 3.97
CA LYS A 13 5.59 -8.05 4.76
C LYS A 13 5.06 -7.94 6.18
N GLU A 14 5.23 -6.79 6.83
CA GLU A 14 4.72 -6.53 8.17
C GLU A 14 3.19 -6.60 8.22
N LEU A 15 2.50 -5.99 7.25
CA LEU A 15 1.04 -6.04 7.18
C LEU A 15 0.53 -7.47 6.93
N ALA A 16 1.18 -8.24 6.05
CA ALA A 16 0.84 -9.63 5.81
C ALA A 16 0.93 -10.48 7.09
N MET A 17 1.96 -10.25 7.92
CA MET A 17 2.10 -10.91 9.22
C MET A 17 1.04 -10.46 10.21
N LYS A 18 0.79 -9.15 10.35
CA LYS A 18 -0.22 -8.59 11.27
C LYS A 18 -1.63 -9.08 10.95
N LEU A 19 -1.99 -9.15 9.67
CA LEU A 19 -3.30 -9.62 9.22
C LEU A 19 -3.41 -11.14 9.17
N ASN A 20 -2.30 -11.87 9.28
CA ASN A 20 -2.21 -13.30 9.01
C ASN A 20 -2.82 -13.67 7.63
N LYS A 21 -2.55 -12.84 6.63
CA LYS A 21 -3.06 -12.98 5.26
C LYS A 21 -1.94 -12.92 4.24
N LYS A 22 -2.08 -13.68 3.15
CA LYS A 22 -1.15 -13.61 2.03
C LYS A 22 -1.42 -12.34 1.21
N ILE A 23 -0.40 -11.51 1.07
CA ILE A 23 -0.42 -10.31 0.22
C ILE A 23 0.52 -10.50 -0.96
N LYS A 24 -0.04 -10.59 -2.18
CA LYS A 24 0.73 -10.77 -3.42
C LYS A 24 1.09 -9.40 -4.00
N SER A 25 2.32 -9.23 -4.45
CA SER A 25 2.68 -8.10 -5.31
C SER A 25 1.97 -8.23 -6.66
N CYS A 26 1.69 -7.10 -7.28
CA CYS A 26 1.05 -7.02 -8.59
C CYS A 26 1.70 -5.94 -9.47
N GLY A 27 1.33 -5.93 -10.74
CA GLY A 27 1.72 -4.89 -11.69
C GLY A 27 0.53 -3.99 -12.03
N LEU A 28 0.60 -3.40 -13.22
CA LEU A 28 -0.45 -2.56 -13.76
C LEU A 28 -1.67 -3.40 -14.21
N PHE A 29 -2.84 -3.06 -13.69
CA PHE A 29 -4.14 -3.51 -14.18
C PHE A 29 -4.69 -2.46 -15.13
N ILE A 30 -5.20 -2.89 -16.28
CA ILE A 30 -5.83 -2.03 -17.28
C ILE A 30 -7.34 -2.20 -17.21
N ASP A 31 -8.09 -1.10 -17.25
CA ASP A 31 -9.55 -1.16 -17.30
C ASP A 31 -10.01 -1.75 -18.64
N ILE A 32 -10.85 -2.79 -18.57
CA ILE A 32 -11.29 -3.55 -19.75
C ILE A 32 -12.18 -2.70 -20.67
N LYS A 33 -12.92 -1.74 -20.12
CA LYS A 33 -13.86 -0.89 -20.88
C LYS A 33 -13.17 0.37 -21.41
N ASN A 34 -12.17 0.86 -20.69
CA ASN A 34 -11.42 2.09 -20.99
C ASN A 34 -9.92 1.78 -20.96
N PRO A 35 -9.32 1.21 -22.03
CA PRO A 35 -7.94 0.72 -22.01
C PRO A 35 -6.85 1.77 -21.76
N PHE A 36 -7.21 3.06 -21.76
CA PHE A 36 -6.34 4.18 -21.39
C PHE A 36 -6.30 4.45 -19.87
N LEU A 37 -7.14 3.78 -19.09
CA LEU A 37 -7.14 3.82 -17.62
C LEU A 37 -6.46 2.58 -17.06
N GLY A 38 -5.72 2.75 -15.97
CA GLY A 38 -5.13 1.65 -15.24
C GLY A 38 -4.81 2.01 -13.79
N ALA A 39 -4.59 0.98 -12.98
CA ALA A 39 -4.23 1.08 -11.58
C ALA A 39 -3.11 0.09 -11.27
N SER A 40 -2.18 0.46 -10.39
CA SER A 40 -1.11 -0.41 -9.93
C SER A 40 -1.15 -0.47 -8.41
N PRO A 41 -2.05 -1.27 -7.81
CA PRO A 41 -2.08 -1.48 -6.37
C PRO A 41 -0.74 -2.00 -5.86
N ASP A 42 -0.40 -1.68 -4.62
CA ASP A 42 0.82 -2.18 -3.97
C ASP A 42 0.68 -3.65 -3.53
N GLY A 43 -0.55 -4.17 -3.44
CA GLY A 43 -0.79 -5.58 -3.26
C GLY A 43 -2.23 -6.05 -3.42
N LEU A 44 -2.37 -7.36 -3.65
CA LEU A 44 -3.63 -8.10 -3.64
C LEU A 44 -3.72 -8.95 -2.38
N ILE A 45 -4.84 -8.82 -1.67
CA ILE A 45 -5.14 -9.57 -0.44
C ILE A 45 -6.23 -10.60 -0.76
N GLU A 46 -5.88 -11.88 -0.62
CA GLU A 46 -6.81 -13.00 -0.86
C GLU A 46 -7.51 -12.91 -2.23
N GLU A 47 -8.85 -13.02 -2.28
CA GLU A 47 -9.62 -13.04 -3.53
C GLU A 47 -10.05 -11.64 -4.01
N ASN A 48 -10.45 -10.75 -3.09
CA ASN A 48 -11.13 -9.49 -3.44
C ASN A 48 -10.52 -8.25 -2.77
N GLY A 49 -9.46 -8.39 -1.97
CA GLY A 49 -8.85 -7.28 -1.26
C GLY A 49 -7.75 -6.59 -2.07
N LEU A 50 -7.69 -5.26 -1.97
CA LEU A 50 -6.61 -4.44 -2.52
C LEU A 50 -5.88 -3.73 -1.37
N MET A 51 -4.65 -3.33 -1.66
CA MET A 51 -3.78 -2.68 -0.70
C MET A 51 -3.00 -1.54 -1.38
N GLU A 52 -2.93 -0.42 -0.68
CA GLU A 52 -2.15 0.76 -1.02
C GLU A 52 -1.28 1.14 0.19
N ILE A 53 0.01 1.37 -0.02
CA ILE A 53 0.99 1.70 1.00
C ILE A 53 1.42 3.15 0.83
N LYS A 54 1.43 3.89 1.94
CA LYS A 54 2.06 5.19 2.02
C LYS A 54 3.17 5.16 3.07
N CYS A 55 4.42 5.14 2.60
CA CYS A 55 5.60 5.24 3.45
C CYS A 55 6.08 6.69 3.48
N LEU A 56 5.49 7.50 4.38
CA LEU A 56 5.85 8.91 4.57
C LEU A 56 7.12 9.01 5.43
N LEU A 57 8.10 9.79 4.99
CA LEU A 57 9.38 9.94 5.72
C LEU A 57 9.17 10.60 7.09
N TRP A 58 8.32 11.63 7.15
CA TRP A 58 8.07 12.37 8.39
C TRP A 58 7.26 11.57 9.41
N ALA A 59 6.55 10.53 8.98
CA ALA A 59 5.77 9.63 9.82
C ALA A 59 6.52 8.34 10.21
N GLU A 60 7.84 8.24 9.96
CA GLU A 60 8.62 7.02 10.23
C GLU A 60 8.57 6.58 11.71
N HIS A 61 8.39 7.54 12.62
CA HIS A 61 8.32 7.30 14.05
C HIS A 61 6.90 7.21 14.61
N LEU A 62 5.89 7.24 13.73
CA LEU A 62 4.49 7.15 14.08
C LEU A 62 3.96 5.75 13.80
N THR A 63 2.95 5.35 14.57
CA THR A 63 2.09 4.22 14.21
C THR A 63 1.22 4.58 13.00
N ALA A 64 0.62 3.57 12.38
CA ALA A 64 -0.28 3.80 11.25
C ALA A 64 -1.51 4.62 11.68
N GLU A 65 -2.05 4.34 12.87
CA GLU A 65 -3.16 5.09 13.47
C GLU A 65 -2.79 6.56 13.71
N GLU A 66 -1.66 6.83 14.37
CA GLU A 66 -1.20 8.21 14.61
C GLU A 66 -0.94 8.98 13.31
N ALA A 67 -0.39 8.31 12.28
CA ALA A 67 -0.13 8.96 11.00
C ALA A 67 -1.42 9.34 10.28
N VAL A 68 -2.45 8.50 10.32
CA VAL A 68 -3.77 8.77 9.72
C VAL A 68 -4.38 10.03 10.35
N ASP A 69 -4.37 10.14 11.67
CA ASP A 69 -4.92 11.30 12.39
C ASP A 69 -4.18 12.61 12.09
N ILE A 70 -2.97 12.57 11.54
CA ILE A 70 -2.22 13.78 11.15
C ILE A 70 -2.45 14.08 9.66
N VAL A 71 -2.47 13.06 8.81
CA VAL A 71 -2.56 13.22 7.34
C VAL A 71 -3.95 13.67 6.88
N PHE A 72 -5.03 13.28 7.57
CA PHE A 72 -6.41 13.60 7.15
C PHE A 72 -6.92 14.96 7.66
N PHE A 73 -6.12 15.71 8.42
CA PHE A 73 -6.48 17.04 8.93
C PHE A 73 -5.72 18.19 8.25
N GLU A 74 -4.96 17.92 7.18
CA GLU A 74 -4.43 18.93 6.24
C GLU A 74 -5.22 18.97 4.92
#